data_AF-A0A7C3SH05-F1
#
_entry.id   AF-A0A7C3SH05-F1
#
_cell.length_a   1.000
_cell.length_b   1.000
_cell.length_c   1.000
_cell.angle_alpha   90.00
_cell.angle_beta   90.00
_cell.angle_gamma   90.00
#
_symmetry.space_group_name_H-M   'P 1'
#
loop_
_entity.id
_entity.type
_entity.pdbx_description
1 polymer ?
#
loop_
_entity_poly.entity_id
_entity_poly.type
_entity_poly.pdbx_seq_one_letter_code
_entity_poly.pdbx_strand_id
1 'polypeptide(L)'
;MAEPNFSAPDMAEPDLTGRQVGHFRLLRRLGQGGMAEVYLAEQLTLQRLVAVKVLKTRLAADPKAVARFQREARAAAALIHPNIVQIYEVGCSDGIHFIAQEYVQGENLRQW
;
A
#
# COMPACT_ATOMS: atom_id res chain seq x y z
N MET A 1 21.73 -16.18 35.80
CA MET A 1 22.06 -16.58 34.42
C MET A 1 20.88 -16.09 33.58
N ALA A 2 21.01 -14.94 32.93
CA ALA A 2 19.92 -14.33 32.16
C ALA A 2 20.04 -14.78 30.70
N GLU A 3 18.97 -15.33 30.14
CA GLU A 3 18.92 -15.72 28.74
C GLU A 3 18.98 -14.47 27.83
N PRO A 4 19.71 -14.51 26.71
CA PRO A 4 19.71 -13.42 25.76
C PRO A 4 18.34 -13.36 25.07
N ASN A 5 17.63 -12.25 25.27
CA ASN A 5 16.42 -11.91 24.53
C ASN A 5 16.80 -11.65 23.06
N PHE A 6 16.66 -12.64 22.20
CA PHE A 6 16.70 -12.45 20.76
C PHE A 6 15.38 -11.81 20.32
N SER A 7 15.22 -10.51 20.54
CA SER A 7 14.30 -9.72 19.74
C SER A 7 14.77 -9.83 18.30
N ALA A 8 14.04 -10.60 17.49
CA ALA A 8 14.29 -10.70 16.05
C ALA A 8 14.48 -9.29 15.47
N PRO A 9 15.50 -9.07 14.62
CA PRO A 9 15.71 -7.76 14.02
C PRO A 9 14.44 -7.33 13.31
N ASP A 10 14.11 -6.05 13.38
CA ASP A 10 13.07 -5.41 12.58
C ASP A 10 13.47 -5.57 11.10
N MET A 11 13.13 -6.72 10.52
CA MET A 11 13.40 -7.04 9.13
C MET A 11 12.58 -6.04 8.32
N ALA A 12 13.22 -4.95 7.90
CA ALA A 12 12.60 -3.93 7.09
C ALA A 12 11.86 -4.61 5.93
N GLU A 13 10.58 -4.28 5.75
CA GLU A 13 9.80 -4.79 4.63
C GLU A 13 10.58 -4.53 3.33
N PRO A 14 10.68 -5.53 2.44
CA PRO A 14 11.45 -5.37 1.21
C PRO A 14 10.85 -4.23 0.38
N ASP A 15 11.68 -3.28 -0.03
CA ASP A 15 11.26 -2.20 -0.92
C ASP A 15 10.82 -2.80 -2.26
N LEU A 16 9.56 -2.58 -2.61
CA LEU A 16 8.97 -3.10 -3.84
C LEU A 16 9.18 -2.17 -5.04
N THR A 17 9.94 -1.09 -4.89
CA THR A 17 10.28 -0.18 -6.00
C THR A 17 10.89 -0.95 -7.18
N GLY A 18 10.44 -0.62 -8.40
CA GLY A 18 10.81 -1.29 -9.64
C GLY A 18 10.03 -2.59 -9.93
N ARG A 19 9.30 -3.13 -8.95
CA ARG A 19 8.46 -4.32 -9.14
C ARG A 19 7.14 -3.96 -9.80
N GLN A 20 6.55 -4.95 -10.45
CA GLN A 20 5.19 -4.89 -10.95
C GLN A 20 4.26 -5.62 -9.97
N VAL A 21 3.13 -5.01 -9.65
CA VAL A 21 2.04 -5.59 -8.87
C VAL A 21 0.78 -5.44 -9.70
N GLY A 22 0.20 -6.55 -10.18
CA GLY A 22 -0.89 -6.50 -11.17
C GLY A 22 -0.48 -5.71 -12.42
N HIS A 23 -1.22 -4.65 -12.73
CA HIS A 23 -0.95 -3.75 -13.85
C HIS A 23 -0.11 -2.50 -13.49
N PHE A 24 0.43 -2.45 -12.26
CA PHE A 24 1.08 -1.27 -11.71
C PHE A 24 2.59 -1.50 -11.56
N ARG A 25 3.40 -0.65 -12.19
CA ARG A 25 4.84 -0.60 -11.96
C ARG A 25 5.13 0.38 -10.83
N LEU A 26 5.67 -0.11 -9.71
CA LEU A 26 6.00 0.72 -8.56
C LEU A 26 7.26 1.55 -8.85
N LEU A 27 7.16 2.87 -8.78
CA LEU A 27 8.22 3.79 -9.18
C LEU A 27 9.08 4.27 -8.00
N ARG A 28 8.44 4.60 -6.87
CA ARG A 28 9.11 4.96 -5.62
C ARG A 28 8.15 4.91 -4.44
N ARG A 29 8.66 4.73 -3.23
CA ARG A 29 7.85 4.84 -2.01
C ARG A 29 7.44 6.30 -1.74
N LEU A 30 6.16 6.51 -1.44
CA LEU A 30 5.57 7.78 -1.00
C LEU A 30 5.50 7.87 0.53
N GLY A 31 5.28 6.75 1.20
CA GLY A 31 5.19 6.70 2.64
C GLY A 31 4.99 5.29 3.19
N GLN A 32 5.07 5.18 4.50
CA GLN A 32 4.92 3.92 5.22
C GLN A 32 4.04 4.14 6.45
N GLY A 33 3.03 3.29 6.60
CA GLY A 33 2.19 3.24 7.80
C GLY A 33 2.40 1.95 8.59
N GLY A 34 1.61 1.76 9.64
CA GLY A 34 1.64 0.53 10.44
C GLY A 34 1.22 -0.71 9.65
N MET A 35 0.22 -0.53 8.76
CA MET A 35 -0.43 -1.62 8.03
C MET A 35 0.11 -1.81 6.60
N ALA A 36 0.38 -0.72 5.91
CA ALA A 36 0.67 -0.72 4.48
C ALA A 36 1.81 0.24 4.15
N GLU A 37 2.43 0.00 3.02
CA GLU A 37 3.33 0.92 2.36
C GLU A 37 2.62 1.55 1.17
N VAL A 38 2.94 2.81 0.86
CA VAL A 38 2.34 3.53 -0.26
C VAL A 38 3.41 3.85 -1.26
N TYR A 39 3.16 3.50 -2.52
CA TYR A 39 4.07 3.71 -3.63
C TYR A 39 3.42 4.62 -4.67
N LEU A 40 4.21 5.50 -5.26
CA LEU A 40 3.89 6.08 -6.56
C LEU A 40 4.10 4.97 -7.58
N ALA A 41 3.13 4.76 -8.45
CA ALA A 41 3.19 3.74 -9.48
C ALA A 41 2.65 4.26 -10.81
N GLU A 42 3.07 3.64 -11.89
CA GLU A 42 2.47 3.81 -13.20
C GLU A 42 1.49 2.65 -13.46
N GLN A 43 0.24 2.96 -13.77
CA GLN A 43 -0.70 1.98 -14.31
C GLN A 43 -0.37 1.77 -15.79
N LEU A 44 0.25 0.64 -16.13
CA LEU A 44 0.77 0.37 -17.47
C LEU A 44 -0.32 0.33 -18.55
N THR A 45 -1.53 -0.09 -18.18
CA THR A 45 -2.67 -0.20 -19.11
C THR A 45 -3.24 1.15 -19.54
N LEU A 46 -3.10 2.18 -18.71
CA LEU A 46 -3.65 3.52 -18.96
C LEU A 46 -2.57 4.62 -19.01
N GLN A 47 -1.30 4.26 -18.82
CA GLN A 47 -0.16 5.18 -18.82
C GLN A 47 -0.37 6.40 -17.89
N ARG A 48 -0.87 6.15 -16.68
CA ARG A 48 -1.14 7.19 -15.68
C ARG A 48 -0.48 6.89 -14.35
N LEU A 49 -0.17 7.96 -13.61
CA LEU A 49 0.34 7.86 -12.25
C LEU A 49 -0.80 7.58 -11.26
N VAL A 50 -0.55 6.67 -10.33
CA VAL A 50 -1.47 6.29 -9.26
C VAL A 50 -0.70 6.08 -7.95
N ALA A 51 -1.40 6.18 -6.83
CA ALA A 51 -0.87 5.76 -5.54
C ALA A 51 -1.32 4.33 -5.26
N VAL A 52 -0.37 3.42 -5.05
CA VAL A 52 -0.63 2.02 -4.74
C VAL A 52 -0.28 1.75 -3.29
N LYS A 53 -1.29 1.45 -2.48
CA LYS A 53 -1.09 0.94 -1.12
C LYS A 53 -0.90 -0.56 -1.18
N VAL A 54 0.19 -1.06 -0.60
CA VAL A 54 0.53 -2.47 -0.53
C VAL A 54 0.48 -2.92 0.93
N LEU A 55 -0.26 -3.98 1.21
CA LEU A 55 -0.30 -4.59 2.54
C LEU A 55 1.07 -5.20 2.86
N LYS A 56 1.60 -4.90 4.05
CA LYS A 56 2.87 -5.43 4.52
C LYS A 56 2.88 -6.96 4.53
N THR A 57 3.98 -7.58 4.10
CA THR A 57 4.12 -9.03 3.96
C THR A 57 3.82 -9.75 5.27
N ARG A 58 4.29 -9.20 6.40
CA ARG A 58 4.04 -9.76 7.74
C ARG A 58 2.56 -9.80 8.14
N LEU A 59 1.72 -8.98 7.51
CA LEU A 59 0.27 -8.90 7.76
C LEU A 59 -0.55 -9.66 6.71
N ALA A 60 0.05 -10.03 5.57
CA ALA A 60 -0.66 -10.74 4.51
C ALA A 60 -1.14 -12.14 4.94
N ALA A 61 -0.43 -12.76 5.90
CA ALA A 61 -0.82 -14.05 6.46
C ALA A 61 -1.92 -13.96 7.54
N ASP A 62 -2.25 -12.77 8.06
CA ASP A 62 -3.33 -12.58 9.03
C ASP A 62 -4.64 -12.23 8.32
N PRO A 63 -5.64 -13.14 8.30
CA PRO A 63 -6.92 -12.89 7.65
C PRO A 63 -7.65 -11.67 8.21
N LYS A 64 -7.45 -11.33 9.48
CA LYS A 64 -8.06 -10.15 10.11
C LYS A 64 -7.46 -8.86 9.54
N ALA A 65 -6.13 -8.83 9.34
CA ALA A 65 -5.45 -7.71 8.71
C ALA A 65 -5.89 -7.56 7.26
N VAL A 66 -5.94 -8.64 6.47
CA VAL A 66 -6.43 -8.61 5.09
C VAL A 66 -7.88 -8.11 5.02
N ALA A 67 -8.77 -8.63 5.88
CA ALA A 67 -10.16 -8.20 5.94
C ALA A 67 -10.31 -6.71 6.30
N ARG A 68 -9.50 -6.22 7.26
CA ARG A 68 -9.45 -4.80 7.62
C ARG A 68 -9.00 -3.95 6.44
N PHE A 69 -7.96 -4.38 5.72
CA PHE A 69 -7.40 -3.65 4.58
C PHE A 69 -8.44 -3.46 3.49
N GLN A 70 -9.12 -4.54 3.12
CA GLN A 70 -10.18 -4.51 2.13
C GLN A 70 -11.41 -3.73 2.59
N ARG A 71 -11.74 -3.76 3.90
CA ARG A 71 -12.87 -3.00 4.45
C ARG A 71 -12.61 -1.50 4.37
N GLU A 72 -11.42 -1.04 4.73
CA GLU A 72 -11.02 0.37 4.62
C GLU A 72 -11.08 0.82 3.15
N ALA A 73 -10.63 -0.02 2.22
CA ALA A 73 -10.75 0.23 0.79
C ALA A 73 -12.21 0.38 0.34
N ARG A 74 -13.09 -0.55 0.71
CA ARG A 74 -14.52 -0.49 0.34
C ARG A 74 -15.21 0.74 0.90
N ALA A 75 -14.90 1.12 2.15
CA ALA A 75 -15.46 2.30 2.78
C ALA A 75 -15.05 3.59 2.04
N ALA A 76 -13.78 3.72 1.66
CA ALA A 76 -13.31 4.87 0.90
C ALA A 76 -13.85 4.87 -0.55
N ALA A 77 -13.99 3.70 -1.18
CA ALA A 77 -14.50 3.58 -2.55
C ALA A 77 -15.99 3.96 -2.67
N ALA A 78 -16.75 3.87 -1.58
CA ALA A 78 -18.15 4.27 -1.53
C ALA A 78 -18.35 5.80 -1.48
N LEU A 79 -17.28 6.57 -1.31
CA LEU A 79 -17.32 8.03 -1.22
C LEU A 79 -16.84 8.64 -2.54
N ILE A 80 -17.69 9.45 -3.17
CA ILE A 80 -17.36 10.20 -4.38
C ILE A 80 -17.46 11.70 -4.04
N HIS A 81 -16.31 12.34 -3.87
CA HIS A 81 -16.23 13.76 -3.51
C HIS A 81 -14.88 14.34 -3.95
N PRO A 82 -14.79 15.60 -4.43
CA PRO A 82 -13.54 16.20 -4.93
C PRO A 82 -12.38 16.23 -3.92
N ASN A 83 -12.68 16.14 -2.62
CA ASN A 83 -11.68 16.14 -1.54
C ASN A 83 -11.39 14.73 -0.98
N ILE A 84 -11.85 13.68 -1.64
CA ILE A 84 -11.64 12.28 -1.24
C ILE A 84 -11.02 11.56 -2.43
N VAL A 85 -9.86 10.94 -2.21
CA VAL A 85 -9.15 10.20 -3.25
C VAL A 85 -10.01 9.06 -3.79
N GLN A 86 -10.14 9.00 -5.12
CA GLN A 86 -10.88 7.91 -5.75
C GLN A 86 -10.09 6.61 -5.69
N ILE A 87 -10.73 5.53 -5.27
CA ILE A 87 -10.19 4.17 -5.42
C ILE A 87 -10.51 3.67 -6.83
N TYR A 88 -9.49 3.20 -7.52
CA TYR A 88 -9.60 2.62 -8.85
C TYR A 88 -9.71 1.11 -8.80
N GLU A 89 -8.95 0.47 -7.91
CA GLU A 89 -8.86 -0.99 -7.85
C GLU A 89 -8.48 -1.48 -6.46
N VAL A 90 -9.02 -2.64 -6.08
CA VAL A 90 -8.60 -3.42 -4.93
C VAL A 90 -8.32 -4.84 -5.43
N GLY A 91 -7.13 -5.36 -5.17
CA GLY A 91 -6.70 -6.61 -5.77
C GLY A 91 -5.68 -7.39 -4.96
N CYS A 92 -5.32 -8.55 -5.48
CA CYS A 92 -4.21 -9.37 -5.01
C CYS A 92 -3.50 -9.97 -6.23
N SER A 93 -2.20 -9.78 -6.33
CA SER A 93 -1.35 -10.38 -7.37
C SER A 93 -0.14 -11.00 -6.70
N ASP A 94 0.15 -12.27 -7.01
CA ASP A 94 1.33 -12.97 -6.48
C ASP A 94 1.41 -12.94 -4.94
N GLY A 95 0.25 -13.01 -4.28
CA GLY A 95 0.12 -12.93 -2.82
C GLY A 95 0.25 -11.51 -2.24
N ILE A 96 0.46 -10.50 -3.07
CA ILE A 96 0.57 -9.09 -2.68
C ILE A 96 -0.81 -8.44 -2.78
N HIS A 97 -1.40 -8.13 -1.62
CA HIS A 97 -2.65 -7.37 -1.54
C HIS A 97 -2.39 -5.89 -1.76
N PHE A 98 -3.16 -5.26 -2.65
CA PHE A 98 -2.99 -3.86 -3.01
C PHE A 98 -4.32 -3.10 -3.17
N ILE A 99 -4.23 -1.77 -3.04
CA ILE A 99 -5.28 -0.81 -3.39
C ILE A 99 -4.65 0.24 -4.30
N ALA A 100 -5.13 0.36 -5.53
CA ALA A 100 -4.76 1.45 -6.43
C ALA A 100 -5.78 2.58 -6.30
N GLN A 101 -5.28 3.78 -6.06
CA GLN A 101 -6.08 4.98 -5.86
C GLN A 101 -5.45 6.18 -6.56
N GLU A 102 -6.22 7.27 -6.64
CA GLU A 102 -5.77 8.55 -7.14
C GLU A 102 -4.45 8.99 -6.49
N TYR A 103 -3.53 9.44 -7.33
CA TYR A 103 -2.32 10.12 -6.90
C TYR A 103 -2.56 11.62 -6.90
N VAL A 104 -2.53 12.22 -5.71
CA VAL A 104 -2.58 13.67 -5.55
C VAL A 104 -1.14 14.18 -5.48
N GLN A 105 -0.78 15.06 -6.42
CA GLN A 105 0.53 15.68 -6.44
C GLN A 105 0.60 16.79 -5.37
N GLY A 106 1.59 16.72 -4.50
CA GLY A 106 1.79 17.69 -3.43
C GLY A 106 2.44 17.09 -2.19
N GLU A 107 2.51 17.88 -1.14
CA GLU A 107 3.02 17.48 0.17
C GLU A 107 1.89 16.88 1.02
N ASN A 108 2.23 15.91 1.87
CA ASN A 108 1.27 15.42 2.85
C ASN A 108 1.14 16.43 4.01
N LEU A 109 0.04 16.36 4.77
CA LEU A 109 -0.22 17.27 5.89
C LEU A 109 0.86 17.31 6.98
N ARG A 110 1.74 16.30 7.08
CA ARG A 110 2.84 16.32 8.06
C ARG A 110 4.00 17.21 7.59
N GLN A 111 4.11 17.45 6.29
CA GLN A 111 5.15 18.26 5.67
C GLN A 111 4.72 19.70 5.39
N TRP A 112 3.42 19.99 5.56
CA TRP A 112 2.84 21.33 5.49
C TRP A 112 3.02 22.07 6.82
#